data_AF-A0A523QYK0-F1
#
_entry.id   AF-A0A523QYK0-F1
#
_cell.length_a   1.000
_cell.length_b   1.000
_cell.length_c   1.000
_cell.angle_alpha   90.00
_cell.angle_beta   90.00
_cell.angle_gamma   90.00
#
_symmetry.space_group_name_H-M   'P 1'
#
loop_
_entity.id
_entity.type
_entity.pdbx_description
1 polymer ?
#
loop_
_entity_poly.entity_id
_entity_poly.type
_entity_poly.pdbx_seq_one_letter_code
_entity_poly.pdbx_strand_id
1 'polypeptide(L)'
;MAEVIGPVEKVLTMSVSPVSPLSFPSSLVESIVEIARSGIPFGPLPCPTAGTTAPFSLAGALTQQNAEVLAAIVIVQLINPGTPVIYCGRLAMMEPRTGNSVWGGVELGIASAATVQIGHRYDLPVNVYGFSTNAHTLDIQSGYERTLNAILPAMAGADELSGIGEMEAGVMGSYAQMVCDNEIAASVRRVLRGFSVDEDSLAVAVIDKVMGGSRNFLAEQHSIKYLRAGEIMFAQLGERRTFAEWDRSGRKGLAENAQAEAERILAEHEVPPLEDTQENELDNIMGAAAEELVRS
;
A
#
# COMPACT_ATOMS: atom_id res chain seq x y z
N MET A 1 0.20 2.81 -17.69
CA MET A 1 -1.07 3.55 -17.81
C MET A 1 -1.87 3.22 -16.56
N ALA A 2 -2.15 4.20 -15.70
CA ALA A 2 -3.10 4.01 -14.61
C ALA A 2 -4.46 3.81 -15.25
N GLU A 3 -5.06 2.64 -15.06
CA GLU A 3 -6.40 2.35 -15.54
C GLU A 3 -7.39 2.83 -14.48
N VAL A 4 -8.38 3.62 -14.91
CA VAL A 4 -9.50 3.97 -14.04
C VAL A 4 -10.32 2.70 -13.85
N ILE A 5 -10.19 2.08 -12.68
CA ILE A 5 -10.99 0.91 -12.30
C ILE A 5 -12.33 1.43 -11.77
N GLY A 6 -13.37 1.41 -12.62
CA GLY A 6 -14.73 1.76 -12.24
C GLY A 6 -15.45 2.67 -13.24
N PRO A 7 -16.75 2.97 -13.01
CA PRO A 7 -17.49 3.90 -13.85
C PRO A 7 -16.95 5.33 -13.68
N VAL A 8 -16.99 6.12 -14.77
CA VAL A 8 -16.45 7.49 -14.81
C VAL A 8 -17.12 8.41 -13.77
N GLU A 9 -18.36 8.13 -13.37
CA GLU A 9 -19.03 8.84 -12.27
C GLU A 9 -18.46 8.56 -10.86
N LYS A 10 -17.54 7.60 -10.69
CA LYS A 10 -16.95 7.22 -9.38
C LYS A 10 -15.42 7.26 -9.39
N VAL A 11 -14.84 8.27 -10.04
CA VAL A 11 -13.38 8.41 -10.24
C VAL A 11 -12.65 9.00 -9.02
N LEU A 12 -13.40 9.61 -8.10
CA LEU A 12 -12.85 10.23 -6.91
C LEU A 12 -13.25 9.44 -5.67
N THR A 13 -12.29 9.15 -4.80
CA THR A 13 -12.53 8.73 -3.41
C THR A 13 -12.04 9.84 -2.51
N MET A 14 -12.86 10.22 -1.52
CA MET A 14 -12.44 11.18 -0.50
C MET A 14 -12.37 10.49 0.85
N SER A 15 -11.32 10.81 1.60
CA SER A 15 -11.10 10.23 2.91
C SER A 15 -10.99 11.33 3.96
N VAL A 16 -11.56 11.07 5.13
CA VAL A 16 -11.54 12.00 6.26
C VAL A 16 -11.25 11.22 7.53
N SER A 17 -10.32 11.70 8.33
CA SER A 17 -9.88 11.05 9.56
C SER A 17 -10.63 11.60 10.78
N PRO A 18 -11.41 10.78 11.53
CA PRO A 18 -11.89 11.19 12.85
C PRO A 18 -10.72 11.49 13.79
N VAL A 19 -11.00 12.25 14.85
CA VAL A 19 -10.00 12.58 15.87
C VAL A 19 -10.08 11.52 16.96
N SER A 20 -9.12 10.59 16.97
CA SER A 20 -9.05 9.60 18.04
C SER A 20 -8.63 10.27 19.37
N PRO A 21 -9.22 9.90 20.52
CA PRO A 21 -10.25 8.88 20.68
C PRO A 21 -11.68 9.37 20.40
N LEU A 22 -12.42 8.62 19.58
CA LEU A 22 -13.89 8.66 19.45
C LEU A 22 -14.50 10.05 19.21
N SER A 23 -13.77 10.98 18.58
CA SER A 23 -14.21 12.37 18.42
C SER A 23 -14.43 12.77 16.97
N PHE A 24 -15.55 13.46 16.73
CA PHE A 24 -15.97 13.98 15.43
C PHE A 24 -16.29 15.48 15.55
N PRO A 25 -15.28 16.36 15.39
CA PRO A 25 -15.50 17.81 15.42
C PRO A 25 -16.52 18.26 14.36
N SER A 26 -17.24 19.36 14.59
CA SER A 26 -18.30 19.81 13.68
C SER A 26 -17.81 20.04 12.25
N SER A 27 -16.63 20.66 12.08
CA SER A 27 -16.02 20.90 10.76
C SER A 27 -15.69 19.60 10.01
N LEU A 28 -15.32 18.56 10.74
CA LEU A 28 -15.10 17.23 10.18
C LEU A 28 -16.42 16.60 9.74
N VAL A 29 -17.46 16.69 10.57
CA VAL A 29 -18.78 16.17 10.22
C VAL A 29 -19.35 16.91 9.01
N GLU A 30 -19.17 18.23 8.92
CA GLU A 30 -19.53 19.04 7.75
C GLU A 30 -18.83 18.52 6.47
N SER A 31 -17.55 18.17 6.57
CA SER A 31 -16.82 17.56 5.44
C SER A 31 -17.41 16.22 5.02
N ILE A 32 -17.76 15.35 5.98
CA ILE A 32 -18.42 14.05 5.68
C ILE A 32 -19.80 14.29 5.04
N VAL A 33 -20.56 15.29 5.51
CA VAL A 33 -21.87 15.65 4.95
C VAL A 33 -21.73 16.07 3.48
N GLU A 34 -20.73 16.90 3.14
CA GLU A 34 -20.51 17.34 1.76
C GLU A 34 -20.03 16.21 0.84
N ILE A 35 -19.15 15.33 1.34
CA ILE A 35 -18.75 14.11 0.61
C ILE A 35 -19.98 13.25 0.30
N ALA A 36 -20.82 13.01 1.31
CA ALA A 36 -22.04 12.22 1.18
C ALA A 36 -23.03 12.82 0.17
N ARG A 37 -23.29 14.14 0.27
CA ARG A 37 -24.18 14.87 -0.65
C ARG A 37 -23.70 14.83 -2.09
N SER A 38 -22.39 14.83 -2.29
CA SER A 38 -21.76 14.73 -3.60
C SER A 38 -21.75 13.30 -4.16
N GLY A 39 -22.15 12.30 -3.37
CA GLY A 39 -22.15 10.89 -3.78
C GLY A 39 -20.74 10.31 -3.99
N ILE A 40 -19.72 10.96 -3.44
CA ILE A 40 -18.32 10.56 -3.59
C ILE A 40 -18.05 9.35 -2.68
N PRO A 41 -17.46 8.25 -3.20
CA PRO A 41 -16.93 7.17 -2.37
C PRO A 41 -16.12 7.65 -1.18
N PHE A 42 -16.47 7.18 0.02
CA PHE A 42 -15.93 7.69 1.27
C PHE A 42 -15.02 6.67 1.97
N GLY A 43 -13.84 7.12 2.41
CA GLY A 43 -12.93 6.34 3.26
C GLY A 43 -12.74 6.99 4.63
N PRO A 44 -13.43 6.55 5.70
CA PRO A 44 -13.09 7.01 7.04
C PRO A 44 -11.72 6.49 7.45
N LEU A 45 -10.79 7.37 7.81
CA LEU A 45 -9.39 7.03 8.11
C LEU A 45 -9.05 7.25 9.60
N PRO A 46 -9.62 6.50 10.55
CA PRO A 46 -9.23 6.62 11.95
C PRO A 46 -7.77 6.29 12.15
N CYS A 47 -7.07 7.14 12.91
CA CYS A 47 -5.63 7.08 13.15
C CYS A 47 -5.29 7.04 14.65
N PRO A 48 -5.82 6.06 15.42
CA PRO A 48 -5.46 5.92 16.81
C PRO A 48 -4.01 5.44 16.98
N THR A 49 -3.36 5.92 18.03
CA THR A 49 -2.05 5.43 18.48
C THR A 49 -2.23 4.72 19.81
N ALA A 50 -2.01 3.41 19.82
CA ALA A 50 -2.11 2.59 21.03
C ALA A 50 -1.11 3.07 22.09
N GLY A 51 -1.62 3.38 23.27
CA GLY A 51 -0.84 3.96 24.37
C GLY A 51 -0.94 5.47 24.51
N THR A 52 -1.51 6.17 23.53
CA THR A 52 -1.78 7.61 23.62
C THR A 52 -3.27 7.89 23.39
N THR A 53 -3.75 7.79 22.15
CA THR A 53 -5.14 8.08 21.76
C THR A 53 -6.01 6.83 21.66
N ALA A 54 -5.48 5.66 22.05
CA ALA A 54 -6.22 4.41 22.21
C ALA A 54 -5.60 3.52 23.30
N PRO A 55 -6.32 2.48 23.81
CA PRO A 55 -5.75 1.51 24.74
C PRO A 55 -4.46 0.86 24.20
N PHE A 56 -3.49 0.58 25.07
CA PHE A 56 -2.19 0.01 24.63
C PHE A 56 -2.32 -1.41 24.05
N SER A 57 -3.34 -2.17 24.47
CA SER A 57 -3.59 -3.51 23.91
C SER A 57 -4.12 -3.40 22.47
N LEU A 58 -3.54 -4.18 21.54
CA LEU A 58 -3.99 -4.23 20.15
C LEU A 58 -5.50 -4.47 20.01
N ALA A 59 -6.07 -5.43 20.75
CA ALA A 59 -7.50 -5.71 20.70
C ALA A 59 -8.36 -4.52 21.14
N GLY A 60 -7.96 -3.83 22.21
CA GLY A 60 -8.65 -2.63 22.69
C GLY A 60 -8.56 -1.46 21.71
N ALA A 61 -7.38 -1.25 21.12
CA ALA A 61 -7.19 -0.21 20.11
C ALA A 61 -7.96 -0.50 18.81
N LEU A 62 -7.96 -1.75 18.34
CA LEU A 62 -8.76 -2.19 17.19
C LEU A 62 -10.27 -2.04 17.46
N THR A 63 -10.72 -2.32 18.69
CA THR A 63 -12.12 -2.11 19.09
C THR A 63 -12.49 -0.63 18.98
N GLN A 64 -11.63 0.27 19.46
CA GLN A 64 -11.84 1.71 19.34
C GLN A 64 -11.83 2.15 17.87
N GLN A 65 -10.83 1.74 17.09
CA GLN A 65 -10.74 2.04 15.66
C GLN A 65 -12.02 1.61 14.92
N ASN A 66 -12.50 0.39 15.17
CA ASN A 66 -13.73 -0.12 14.58
C ASN A 66 -14.95 0.73 14.95
N ALA A 67 -15.05 1.19 16.21
CA ALA A 67 -16.12 2.10 16.61
C ALA A 67 -16.06 3.45 15.86
N GLU A 68 -14.86 4.00 15.64
CA GLU A 68 -14.66 5.22 14.86
C GLU A 68 -15.07 5.02 13.38
N VAL A 69 -14.68 3.90 12.75
CA VAL A 69 -15.11 3.58 11.38
C VAL A 69 -16.64 3.48 11.29
N LEU A 70 -17.27 2.70 12.18
CA LEU A 70 -18.72 2.48 12.17
C LEU A 70 -19.48 3.79 12.40
N ALA A 71 -18.99 4.67 13.29
CA ALA A 71 -19.60 5.97 13.50
C ALA A 71 -19.59 6.82 12.21
N ALA A 72 -18.46 6.85 11.50
CA ALA A 72 -18.35 7.57 10.24
C ALA A 72 -19.25 6.97 9.14
N ILE A 73 -19.35 5.64 9.08
CA ILE A 73 -20.29 4.95 8.18
C ILE A 73 -21.74 5.35 8.48
N VAL A 74 -22.14 5.35 9.76
CA VAL A 74 -23.49 5.76 10.14
C VAL A 74 -23.77 7.20 9.71
N ILE A 75 -22.82 8.14 9.93
CA ILE A 75 -22.96 9.53 9.50
C ILE A 75 -23.19 9.61 7.99
N VAL A 76 -22.32 8.98 7.19
CA VAL A 76 -22.40 9.08 5.72
C VAL A 76 -23.70 8.46 5.17
N GLN A 77 -24.15 7.34 5.75
CA GLN A 77 -25.36 6.63 5.32
C GLN A 77 -26.64 7.34 5.76
N LEU A 78 -26.62 8.12 6.85
CA LEU A 78 -27.76 8.94 7.24
C LEU A 78 -27.99 10.13 6.30
N ILE A 79 -26.92 10.65 5.69
CA ILE A 79 -27.00 11.78 4.75
C ILE A 79 -27.36 11.30 3.34
N ASN A 80 -26.70 10.24 2.87
CA ASN A 80 -26.95 9.67 1.55
C ASN A 80 -26.85 8.13 1.59
N PRO A 81 -27.99 7.43 1.80
CA PRO A 81 -28.03 5.98 1.83
C PRO A 81 -27.53 5.35 0.53
N GLY A 82 -26.59 4.41 0.64
CA GLY A 82 -25.96 3.76 -0.51
C GLY A 82 -24.67 4.43 -0.98
N THR A 83 -24.19 5.48 -0.29
CA THR A 83 -22.85 6.05 -0.55
C THR A 83 -21.79 4.94 -0.42
N PRO A 84 -20.93 4.71 -1.42
CA PRO A 84 -19.89 3.69 -1.33
C PRO A 84 -18.90 4.01 -0.20
N VAL A 85 -18.52 3.00 0.60
CA VAL A 85 -17.54 3.17 1.69
C VAL A 85 -16.42 2.15 1.56
N ILE A 86 -15.19 2.61 1.75
CA ILE A 86 -14.01 1.77 1.95
C ILE A 86 -13.73 1.73 3.45
N TYR A 87 -13.71 0.54 4.05
CA TYR A 87 -13.37 0.39 5.45
C TYR A 87 -11.88 0.62 5.62
N CYS A 88 -11.48 1.70 6.31
CA CYS A 88 -10.07 2.00 6.51
C CYS A 88 -9.68 1.97 7.99
N GLY A 89 -8.42 1.60 8.25
CA GLY A 89 -7.83 1.63 9.59
C GLY A 89 -6.35 1.95 9.55
N ARG A 90 -5.90 2.74 10.53
CA ARG A 90 -4.53 3.22 10.70
C ARG A 90 -4.12 3.15 12.16
N LEU A 91 -3.94 1.93 12.68
CA LEU A 91 -3.55 1.74 14.06
C LEU A 91 -2.02 1.73 14.20
N ALA A 92 -1.49 2.77 14.84
CA ALA A 92 -0.07 2.85 15.20
C ALA A 92 0.17 2.49 16.68
N MET A 93 1.43 2.28 17.04
CA MET A 93 1.85 2.02 18.43
C MET A 93 2.66 3.20 18.97
N MET A 94 2.58 3.49 20.25
CA MET A 94 3.48 4.44 20.91
C MET A 94 4.80 3.76 21.31
N GLU A 95 5.95 4.38 21.01
CA GLU A 95 7.24 4.01 21.63
C GLU A 95 7.27 4.49 23.09
N PRO A 96 7.30 3.60 24.10
CA PRO A 96 7.18 4.00 25.50
C PRO A 96 8.33 4.88 26.01
N ARG A 97 9.52 4.82 25.39
CA ARG A 97 10.68 5.61 25.82
C ARG A 97 10.62 7.06 25.37
N THR A 98 10.03 7.32 24.21
CA THR A 98 10.04 8.65 23.57
C THR A 98 8.66 9.28 23.48
N GLY A 99 7.59 8.48 23.58
CA GLY A 99 6.22 8.91 23.33
C GLY A 99 5.87 9.06 21.86
N ASN A 100 6.79 8.75 20.93
CA ASN A 100 6.57 8.92 19.50
C ASN A 100 5.64 7.84 18.93
N SER A 101 4.92 8.18 17.86
CA SER A 101 4.16 7.20 17.07
C SER A 101 5.10 6.35 16.22
N VAL A 102 4.97 5.05 16.31
CA VAL A 102 5.72 4.03 15.58
C VAL A 102 4.82 3.39 14.54
N TRP A 103 5.28 3.42 13.29
CA TRP A 103 4.60 2.87 12.13
C TRP A 103 5.43 1.78 11.42
N GLY A 104 6.72 1.66 11.73
CA GLY A 104 7.58 0.58 11.25
C GLY A 104 7.46 -0.72 12.06
N GLY A 105 6.87 -0.67 13.26
CA GLY A 105 6.71 -1.85 14.12
C GLY A 105 5.84 -2.93 13.48
N VAL A 106 6.17 -4.21 13.73
CA VAL A 106 5.43 -5.36 13.17
C VAL A 106 3.98 -5.40 13.64
N GLU A 107 3.68 -4.76 14.76
CA GLU A 107 2.34 -4.55 15.29
C GLU A 107 1.43 -3.83 14.28
N LEU A 108 1.97 -2.96 13.43
CA LEU A 108 1.22 -2.32 12.34
C LEU A 108 0.68 -3.38 11.37
N GLY A 109 1.54 -4.31 10.91
CA GLY A 109 1.14 -5.38 10.00
C GLY A 109 0.11 -6.33 10.62
N ILE A 110 0.27 -6.66 11.92
CA ILE A 110 -0.71 -7.48 12.67
C ILE A 110 -2.06 -6.75 12.78
N ALA A 111 -2.04 -5.48 13.19
CA ALA A 111 -3.24 -4.66 13.31
C ALA A 111 -3.95 -4.46 11.96
N SER A 112 -3.17 -4.28 10.90
CA SER A 112 -3.68 -4.14 9.52
C SER A 112 -4.33 -5.42 9.05
N ALA A 113 -3.72 -6.59 9.27
CA ALA A 113 -4.32 -7.89 8.97
C ALA A 113 -5.63 -8.13 9.73
N ALA A 114 -5.69 -7.76 11.02
CA ALA A 114 -6.93 -7.84 11.80
C ALA A 114 -8.00 -6.87 11.28
N THR A 115 -7.59 -5.65 10.89
CA THR A 115 -8.46 -4.63 10.29
C THR A 115 -9.09 -5.13 8.99
N VAL A 116 -8.32 -5.84 8.15
CA VAL A 116 -8.83 -6.51 6.93
C VAL A 116 -9.93 -7.50 7.27
N GLN A 117 -9.68 -8.40 8.22
CA GLN A 117 -10.68 -9.40 8.62
C GLN A 117 -11.95 -8.77 9.20
N ILE A 118 -11.81 -7.67 9.96
CA ILE A 118 -12.96 -6.92 10.50
C ILE A 118 -13.75 -6.24 9.37
N GLY A 119 -13.08 -5.57 8.43
CA GLY A 119 -13.75 -4.89 7.33
C GLY A 119 -14.48 -5.86 6.39
N HIS A 120 -13.84 -7.00 6.05
CA HIS A 120 -14.48 -8.07 5.27
C HIS A 120 -15.65 -8.72 5.99
N ARG A 121 -15.65 -8.76 7.33
CA ARG A 121 -16.81 -9.22 8.11
C ARG A 121 -18.05 -8.32 7.92
N TYR A 122 -17.86 -7.07 7.50
CA TYR A 122 -18.93 -6.14 7.13
C TYR A 122 -19.21 -6.09 5.61
N ASP A 123 -18.59 -6.99 4.83
CA ASP A 123 -18.70 -7.02 3.36
C ASP A 123 -18.25 -5.71 2.68
N LEU A 124 -17.25 -5.03 3.27
CA LEU A 124 -16.69 -3.78 2.74
C LEU A 124 -15.28 -4.00 2.17
N PRO A 125 -14.88 -3.29 1.10
CA PRO A 125 -13.50 -3.25 0.66
C PRO A 125 -12.64 -2.57 1.73
N VAL A 126 -11.41 -3.04 1.91
CA VAL A 126 -10.53 -2.63 3.01
C VAL A 126 -9.26 -1.98 2.52
N ASN A 127 -9.02 -0.78 3.03
CA ASN A 127 -7.78 -0.05 2.86
C ASN A 127 -7.02 0.02 4.19
N VAL A 128 -5.78 -0.49 4.23
CA VAL A 128 -4.91 -0.44 5.40
C VAL A 128 -3.54 0.08 5.04
N TYR A 129 -2.77 0.49 6.05
CA TYR A 129 -1.36 0.73 5.84
C TYR A 129 -0.62 -0.58 5.61
N GLY A 130 0.44 -0.54 4.80
CA GLY A 130 1.33 -1.69 4.62
C GLY A 130 2.78 -1.26 4.47
N PHE A 131 3.06 -0.37 3.53
CA PHE A 131 4.42 0.12 3.30
C PHE A 131 4.70 1.25 4.28
N SER A 132 5.33 0.95 5.42
CA SER A 132 5.75 2.00 6.34
C SER A 132 7.04 1.65 7.04
N THR A 133 7.74 2.68 7.47
CA THR A 133 8.97 2.58 8.23
C THR A 133 9.18 3.79 9.13
N ASN A 134 9.87 3.59 10.24
CA ASN A 134 10.45 4.69 11.01
C ASN A 134 11.90 5.01 10.57
N ALA A 135 12.44 4.30 9.58
CA ALA A 135 13.78 4.55 9.07
C ALA A 135 13.88 5.89 8.31
N HIS A 136 15.04 6.53 8.42
CA HIS A 136 15.37 7.78 7.73
C HIS A 136 16.18 7.56 6.45
N THR A 137 16.60 6.31 6.18
CA THR A 137 17.43 5.94 5.03
C THR A 137 16.99 4.60 4.44
N LEU A 138 17.44 4.31 3.22
CA LEU A 138 17.20 3.03 2.54
C LEU A 138 18.19 1.98 3.06
N ASP A 139 17.94 1.47 4.27
CA ASP A 139 18.77 0.49 4.95
C ASP A 139 18.01 -0.83 5.22
N ILE A 140 18.64 -1.72 6.00
CA ILE A 140 18.01 -2.98 6.40
C ILE A 140 16.71 -2.76 7.18
N GLN A 141 16.62 -1.69 7.98
CA GLN A 141 15.44 -1.34 8.75
C GLN A 141 14.27 -1.01 7.82
N SER A 142 14.47 -0.08 6.87
CA SER A 142 13.45 0.25 5.87
C SER A 142 12.98 -0.99 5.11
N GLY A 143 13.91 -1.89 4.76
CA GLY A 143 13.59 -3.12 4.06
C GLY A 143 12.67 -4.08 4.83
N TYR A 144 13.02 -4.43 6.07
CA TYR A 144 12.25 -5.43 6.82
C TYR A 144 10.93 -4.89 7.35
N GLU A 145 10.88 -3.62 7.81
CA GLU A 145 9.66 -3.03 8.37
C GLU A 145 8.55 -3.01 7.32
N ARG A 146 8.85 -2.50 6.12
CA ARG A 146 7.90 -2.44 5.01
C ARG A 146 7.45 -3.81 4.55
N THR A 147 8.39 -4.75 4.39
CA THR A 147 8.04 -6.07 3.87
C THR A 147 7.10 -6.81 4.82
N LEU A 148 7.39 -6.78 6.12
CA LEU A 148 6.53 -7.40 7.14
C LEU A 148 5.17 -6.72 7.21
N ASN A 149 5.14 -5.39 7.21
CA ASN A 149 3.90 -4.63 7.33
C ASN A 149 3.04 -4.69 6.05
N ALA A 150 3.62 -4.94 4.87
CA ALA A 150 2.87 -5.14 3.64
C ALA A 150 2.35 -6.58 3.46
N ILE A 151 3.18 -7.60 3.75
CA ILE A 151 2.83 -9.00 3.45
C ILE A 151 1.72 -9.54 4.35
N LEU A 152 1.68 -9.15 5.63
CA LEU A 152 0.69 -9.62 6.60
C LEU A 152 -0.75 -9.23 6.21
N PRO A 153 -1.08 -7.94 5.99
CA PRO A 153 -2.42 -7.56 5.53
C PRO A 153 -2.72 -8.04 4.10
N ALA A 154 -1.72 -8.11 3.22
CA ALA A 154 -1.90 -8.68 1.89
C ALA A 154 -2.41 -10.12 1.95
N MET A 155 -1.77 -10.97 2.78
CA MET A 155 -2.19 -12.35 2.97
C MET A 155 -3.52 -12.49 3.70
N ALA A 156 -3.92 -11.47 4.48
CA ALA A 156 -5.26 -11.39 5.07
C ALA A 156 -6.35 -10.99 4.04
N GLY A 157 -5.97 -10.54 2.85
CA GLY A 157 -6.89 -10.18 1.76
C GLY A 157 -7.10 -8.68 1.56
N ALA A 158 -6.19 -7.81 2.02
CA ALA A 158 -6.34 -6.35 1.85
C ALA A 158 -6.64 -5.97 0.39
N ASP A 159 -7.66 -5.15 0.18
CA ASP A 159 -8.04 -4.63 -1.14
C ASP A 159 -7.11 -3.50 -1.59
N GLU A 160 -6.62 -2.71 -0.63
CA GLU A 160 -5.65 -1.63 -0.88
C GLU A 160 -4.62 -1.54 0.26
N LEU A 161 -3.34 -1.37 -0.13
CA LEU A 161 -2.23 -1.09 0.78
C LEU A 161 -1.67 0.31 0.49
N SER A 162 -1.63 1.14 1.54
CA SER A 162 -1.06 2.49 1.46
C SER A 162 0.38 2.57 1.99
N GLY A 163 1.04 3.70 1.71
CA GLY A 163 2.35 4.07 2.26
C GLY A 163 3.55 3.91 1.31
N ILE A 164 3.32 3.66 0.02
CA ILE A 164 4.40 3.61 -1.00
C ILE A 164 5.21 4.92 -0.96
N GLY A 165 6.52 4.80 -0.74
CA GLY A 165 7.46 5.92 -0.69
C GLY A 165 7.48 6.73 0.61
N GLU A 166 6.54 6.48 1.54
CA GLU A 166 6.49 7.14 2.85
C GLU A 166 7.68 6.72 3.69
N MET A 167 8.30 7.66 4.42
CA MET A 167 9.39 7.42 5.37
C MET A 167 9.18 8.26 6.64
N GLU A 168 9.90 7.89 7.71
CA GLU A 168 9.84 8.60 8.99
C GLU A 168 8.39 8.69 9.54
N ALA A 169 7.66 7.57 9.52
CA ALA A 169 6.30 7.50 10.08
C ALA A 169 5.32 8.55 9.50
N GLY A 170 5.39 8.78 8.19
CA GLY A 170 4.50 9.67 7.45
C GLY A 170 5.06 11.07 7.25
N VAL A 171 6.22 11.40 7.80
CA VAL A 171 6.78 12.77 7.78
C VAL A 171 7.48 13.06 6.45
N MET A 172 8.04 12.05 5.78
CA MET A 172 8.84 12.22 4.57
C MET A 172 8.33 11.34 3.42
N GLY A 173 8.57 11.78 2.19
CA GLY A 173 8.41 10.96 0.98
C GLY A 173 9.74 10.85 0.22
N SER A 174 10.03 9.69 -0.36
CA SER A 174 11.26 9.44 -1.13
C SER A 174 10.98 8.73 -2.44
N TYR A 175 11.39 9.32 -3.57
CA TYR A 175 11.25 8.68 -4.89
C TYR A 175 12.09 7.41 -5.03
N ALA A 176 13.31 7.40 -4.48
CA ALA A 176 14.13 6.19 -4.43
C ALA A 176 13.42 5.09 -3.62
N GLN A 177 12.76 5.46 -2.52
CA GLN A 177 11.97 4.51 -1.75
C GLN A 177 10.74 4.02 -2.51
N MET A 178 10.06 4.86 -3.30
CA MET A 178 8.97 4.41 -4.19
C MET A 178 9.45 3.36 -5.19
N VAL A 179 10.65 3.54 -5.74
CA VAL A 179 11.29 2.56 -6.64
C VAL A 179 11.56 1.24 -5.93
N CYS A 180 12.10 1.27 -4.71
CA CYS A 180 12.26 0.08 -3.87
C CYS A 180 10.91 -0.59 -3.54
N ASP A 181 9.92 0.21 -3.16
CA ASP A 181 8.59 -0.26 -2.77
C ASP A 181 7.86 -0.91 -3.94
N ASN A 182 8.13 -0.49 -5.19
CA ASN A 182 7.62 -1.17 -6.38
C ASN A 182 8.15 -2.62 -6.50
N GLU A 183 9.43 -2.86 -6.19
CA GLU A 183 9.98 -4.23 -6.16
C GLU A 183 9.44 -5.05 -4.96
N ILE A 184 9.26 -4.41 -3.79
CA ILE A 184 8.63 -5.05 -2.63
C ILE A 184 7.17 -5.41 -2.96
N ALA A 185 6.41 -4.52 -3.59
CA ALA A 185 5.04 -4.76 -4.03
C ALA A 185 4.96 -5.90 -5.05
N ALA A 186 5.89 -5.97 -6.00
CA ALA A 186 6.00 -7.11 -6.92
C ALA A 186 6.30 -8.42 -6.17
N SER A 187 7.12 -8.38 -5.12
CA SER A 187 7.40 -9.53 -4.25
C SER A 187 6.16 -9.97 -3.48
N VAL A 188 5.41 -9.03 -2.89
CA VAL A 188 4.14 -9.31 -2.21
C VAL A 188 3.14 -9.95 -3.19
N ARG A 189 2.98 -9.39 -4.40
CA ARG A 189 2.14 -9.98 -5.45
C ARG A 189 2.59 -11.39 -5.84
N ARG A 190 3.91 -11.65 -5.89
CA ARG A 190 4.45 -13.00 -6.14
C ARG A 190 4.08 -13.97 -5.01
N VAL A 191 4.10 -13.53 -3.76
CA VAL A 191 3.62 -14.34 -2.62
C VAL A 191 2.14 -14.67 -2.77
N LEU A 192 1.30 -13.66 -3.04
CA LEU A 192 -0.15 -13.85 -3.17
C LEU A 192 -0.55 -14.81 -4.30
N ARG A 193 0.24 -14.87 -5.37
CA ARG A 193 0.00 -15.81 -6.48
C ARG A 193 0.08 -17.28 -6.07
N GLY A 194 0.75 -17.59 -4.96
CA GLY A 194 0.95 -18.98 -4.52
C GLY A 194 1.70 -19.83 -5.56
N PHE A 195 1.36 -21.12 -5.61
CA PHE A 195 1.88 -22.08 -6.58
C PHE A 195 0.86 -23.18 -6.88
N SER A 196 0.98 -23.80 -8.05
CA SER A 196 0.12 -24.91 -8.48
C SER A 196 0.56 -26.23 -7.85
N VAL A 197 -0.40 -27.09 -7.51
CA VAL A 197 -0.13 -28.47 -7.06
C VAL A 197 -0.95 -29.42 -7.92
N ASP A 198 -0.33 -29.88 -9.01
CA ASP A 198 -0.89 -30.83 -9.96
C ASP A 198 0.20 -31.79 -10.46
N GLU A 199 -0.17 -32.75 -11.32
CA GLU A 199 0.76 -33.76 -11.82
C GLU A 199 1.99 -33.16 -12.55
N ASP A 200 1.79 -32.08 -13.30
CA ASP A 200 2.86 -31.41 -14.06
C ASP A 200 3.76 -30.59 -13.14
N SER A 201 3.20 -29.91 -12.13
CA SER A 201 3.96 -29.11 -11.17
C SER A 201 4.75 -29.95 -10.17
N LEU A 202 4.24 -31.15 -9.84
CA LEU A 202 4.96 -32.14 -9.03
C LEU A 202 6.15 -32.75 -9.78
N ALA A 203 6.13 -32.75 -11.12
CA ALA A 203 7.26 -33.09 -11.99
C ALA A 203 7.88 -34.48 -11.73
N VAL A 204 7.13 -35.43 -11.18
CA VAL A 204 7.67 -36.73 -10.72
C VAL A 204 8.38 -37.49 -11.83
N ALA A 205 7.81 -37.52 -13.04
CA ALA A 205 8.41 -38.18 -14.19
C ALA A 205 9.71 -37.49 -14.67
N VAL A 206 9.78 -36.15 -14.56
CA VAL A 206 10.98 -35.38 -14.90
C VAL A 206 12.09 -35.70 -13.90
N ILE A 207 11.75 -35.78 -12.61
CA ILE A 207 12.68 -36.15 -11.54
C ILE A 207 13.23 -37.56 -11.81
N ASP A 208 12.38 -38.56 -12.04
CA ASP A 208 12.79 -39.94 -12.31
C ASP A 208 13.77 -40.02 -13.51
N LYS A 209 13.41 -39.36 -14.62
CA LYS A 209 14.25 -39.26 -15.82
C LYS A 209 15.63 -38.67 -15.52
N VAL A 210 15.69 -37.54 -14.81
CA VAL A 210 16.94 -36.85 -14.51
C VAL A 210 17.81 -37.67 -13.56
N MET A 211 17.21 -38.40 -12.62
CA MET A 211 17.93 -39.28 -11.70
C MET A 211 18.57 -40.48 -12.41
N GLY A 212 17.96 -40.96 -13.48
CA GLY A 212 18.53 -41.99 -14.37
C GLY A 212 19.63 -41.49 -15.31
N GLY A 213 19.95 -40.18 -15.34
CA GLY A 213 20.82 -39.60 -16.36
C GLY A 213 21.66 -38.40 -15.89
N SER A 214 21.33 -37.21 -16.40
CA SER A 214 22.13 -35.97 -16.27
C SER A 214 22.33 -35.50 -14.82
N ARG A 215 21.46 -35.91 -13.90
CA ARG A 215 21.38 -35.43 -12.51
C ARG A 215 21.28 -33.90 -12.37
N ASN A 216 20.77 -33.23 -13.40
CA ASN A 216 20.44 -31.81 -13.38
C ASN A 216 19.28 -31.50 -14.34
N PHE A 217 18.57 -30.41 -14.08
CA PHE A 217 17.34 -30.04 -14.78
C PHE A 217 17.54 -28.99 -15.89
N LEU A 218 18.78 -28.52 -16.13
CA LEU A 218 19.04 -27.36 -16.99
C LEU A 218 18.54 -27.54 -18.43
N ALA A 219 18.62 -28.77 -18.95
CA ALA A 219 18.19 -29.11 -20.31
C ALA A 219 16.73 -29.62 -20.38
N GLU A 220 16.01 -29.67 -19.25
CA GLU A 220 14.65 -30.18 -19.21
C GLU A 220 13.64 -29.14 -19.71
N GLN A 221 12.74 -29.57 -20.60
CA GLN A 221 11.67 -28.71 -21.13
C GLN A 221 10.76 -28.19 -20.01
N HIS A 222 10.61 -28.97 -18.93
CA HIS A 222 9.90 -28.58 -17.72
C HIS A 222 10.47 -27.29 -17.12
N SER A 223 11.80 -27.19 -16.97
CA SER A 223 12.43 -25.98 -16.41
C SER A 223 12.19 -24.74 -17.28
N ILE A 224 12.25 -24.87 -18.61
CA ILE A 224 11.95 -23.77 -19.54
C ILE A 224 10.48 -23.37 -19.46
N LYS A 225 9.57 -24.35 -19.39
CA LYS A 225 8.13 -24.14 -19.27
C LYS A 225 7.80 -23.31 -18.03
N TYR A 226 8.28 -23.72 -16.86
CA TYR A 226 7.98 -23.06 -15.59
C TYR A 226 8.71 -21.73 -15.41
N LEU A 227 9.90 -21.56 -16.00
CA LEU A 227 10.57 -20.27 -16.08
C LEU A 227 9.72 -19.25 -16.85
N ARG A 228 9.17 -19.65 -18.01
CA ARG A 228 8.28 -18.82 -18.83
C ARG A 228 6.91 -18.58 -18.18
N ALA A 229 6.43 -19.53 -17.39
CA ALA A 229 5.24 -19.36 -16.56
C ALA A 229 5.46 -18.40 -15.37
N GLY A 230 6.69 -17.93 -15.18
CA GLY A 230 7.02 -16.91 -14.19
C GLY A 230 7.20 -17.46 -12.77
N GLU A 231 7.54 -18.74 -12.59
CA GLU A 231 7.79 -19.31 -11.25
C GLU A 231 8.82 -18.50 -10.45
N ILE A 232 9.81 -17.95 -11.15
CA ILE A 232 10.80 -17.03 -10.61
C ILE A 232 10.35 -15.59 -10.91
N MET A 233 10.29 -14.78 -9.86
CA MET A 233 10.24 -13.32 -10.01
C MET A 233 11.64 -12.80 -10.29
N PHE A 234 11.77 -12.01 -11.35
CA PHE A 234 12.98 -11.26 -11.66
C PHE A 234 12.96 -9.92 -10.92
N ALA A 235 13.95 -9.73 -10.04
CA ALA A 235 14.19 -8.45 -9.40
C ALA A 235 14.80 -7.48 -10.43
N GLN A 236 14.41 -6.22 -10.35
CA GLN A 236 14.98 -5.10 -11.10
C GLN A 236 16.11 -4.41 -10.32
N LEU A 237 16.00 -4.35 -8.98
CA LEU A 237 16.96 -3.70 -8.09
C LEU A 237 17.82 -4.71 -7.33
N GLY A 238 17.24 -5.82 -6.89
CA GLY A 238 17.93 -6.85 -6.12
C GLY A 238 19.16 -7.42 -6.84
N GLU A 239 20.31 -7.37 -6.17
CA GLU A 239 21.56 -7.92 -6.70
C GLU A 239 21.54 -9.46 -6.72
N ARG A 240 21.78 -10.05 -7.89
CA ARG A 240 21.83 -11.51 -8.09
C ARG A 240 23.04 -11.95 -8.92
N ARG A 241 23.89 -11.01 -9.35
CA ARG A 241 25.13 -11.28 -10.09
C ARG A 241 26.19 -11.86 -9.16
N THR A 242 27.23 -12.43 -9.76
CA THR A 242 28.39 -12.87 -8.99
C THR A 242 29.14 -11.68 -8.38
N PHE A 243 29.88 -11.91 -7.29
CA PHE A 243 30.70 -10.86 -6.67
C PHE A 243 31.65 -10.19 -7.67
N ALA A 244 32.28 -10.97 -8.56
CA ALA A 244 33.22 -10.45 -9.55
C ALA A 244 32.56 -9.56 -10.62
N GLU A 245 31.27 -9.78 -10.93
CA GLU A 245 30.50 -8.89 -11.82
C GLU A 245 30.07 -7.62 -11.09
N TRP A 246 29.59 -7.75 -9.86
CA TRP A 246 29.23 -6.60 -9.02
C TRP A 246 30.44 -5.68 -8.77
N ASP A 247 31.60 -6.25 -8.44
CA ASP A 247 32.86 -5.55 -8.24
C ASP A 247 33.27 -4.74 -9.48
N ARG A 248 33.21 -5.35 -10.67
CA ARG A 248 33.49 -4.69 -11.95
C ARG A 248 32.47 -3.62 -12.32
N SER A 249 31.25 -3.69 -11.77
CA SER A 249 30.19 -2.71 -12.00
C SER A 249 30.28 -1.47 -11.08
N GLY A 250 31.35 -1.36 -10.29
CA GLY A 250 31.60 -0.22 -9.42
C GLY A 250 30.98 -0.34 -8.03
N ARG A 251 30.57 -1.55 -7.62
CA ARG A 251 30.09 -1.86 -6.27
C ARG A 251 28.88 -1.04 -5.79
N LYS A 252 28.01 -0.63 -6.72
CA LYS A 252 26.83 0.18 -6.39
C LYS A 252 25.91 -0.57 -5.42
N GLY A 253 25.40 0.18 -4.44
CA GLY A 253 24.41 -0.30 -3.48
C GLY A 253 22.97 -0.18 -3.99
N LEU A 254 22.04 -0.82 -3.28
CA LEU A 254 20.61 -0.76 -3.61
C LEU A 254 20.07 0.68 -3.57
N ALA A 255 20.45 1.47 -2.56
CA ALA A 255 20.02 2.86 -2.44
C ALA A 255 20.47 3.74 -3.63
N GLU A 256 21.72 3.58 -4.08
CA GLU A 256 22.25 4.31 -5.24
C GLU A 256 21.54 3.91 -6.53
N ASN A 257 21.27 2.61 -6.71
CA ASN A 257 20.54 2.12 -7.90
C ASN A 257 19.10 2.62 -7.91
N ALA A 258 18.42 2.60 -6.76
CA ALA A 258 17.06 3.09 -6.62
C ALA A 258 16.95 4.60 -6.88
N GLN A 259 17.91 5.38 -6.38
CA GLN A 259 18.01 6.82 -6.66
C GLN A 259 18.20 7.08 -8.15
N ALA A 260 19.15 6.39 -8.79
CA ALA A 260 19.42 6.56 -10.21
C ALA A 260 18.20 6.17 -11.08
N GLU A 261 17.47 5.13 -10.71
CA GLU A 261 16.26 4.72 -11.42
C GLU A 261 15.10 5.72 -11.22
N ALA A 262 14.95 6.27 -10.02
CA ALA A 262 13.97 7.33 -9.77
C ALA A 262 14.25 8.57 -10.64
N GLU A 263 15.52 9.01 -10.69
CA GLU A 263 15.95 10.13 -11.53
C GLU A 263 15.71 9.86 -13.02
N ARG A 264 16.00 8.63 -13.49
CA ARG A 264 15.74 8.22 -14.86
C ARG A 264 14.25 8.28 -15.20
N ILE A 265 13.38 7.72 -14.34
CA ILE A 265 11.93 7.76 -14.53
C ILE A 265 11.43 9.20 -14.60
N LEU A 266 11.87 10.07 -13.69
CA LEU A 266 11.46 11.48 -13.67
C LEU A 266 11.92 12.24 -14.92
N ALA A 267 13.05 11.87 -15.51
CA ALA A 267 13.58 12.51 -16.71
C ALA A 267 12.95 12.00 -18.02
N GLU A 268 12.56 10.72 -18.08
CA GLU A 268 12.18 10.04 -19.33
C GLU A 268 10.70 9.67 -19.43
N HIS A 269 9.95 9.63 -18.32
CA HIS A 269 8.56 9.19 -18.34
C HIS A 269 7.63 10.30 -18.82
N GLU A 270 7.01 10.08 -19.98
CA GLU A 270 5.97 10.94 -20.53
C GLU A 270 4.59 10.31 -20.37
N VAL A 271 3.62 11.11 -19.93
CA VAL A 271 2.19 10.76 -19.90
C VAL A 271 1.45 11.59 -20.96
N PRO A 272 0.38 11.06 -21.58
CA PRO A 272 -0.46 11.85 -22.46
C PRO A 272 -0.94 13.12 -21.73
N PRO A 273 -0.77 14.32 -22.31
CA PRO A 273 -1.27 15.54 -21.70
C PRO A 273 -2.80 15.53 -21.64
N LEU A 274 -3.35 16.38 -20.77
CA LEU A 274 -4.78 16.66 -20.77
C LEU A 274 -5.16 17.38 -22.07
N GLU A 275 -6.42 17.27 -22.50
CA GLU A 275 -6.92 18.08 -23.61
C GLU A 275 -6.97 19.55 -23.18
N ASP A 276 -6.69 20.49 -24.10
CA ASP A 276 -6.75 21.94 -23.83
C ASP A 276 -8.06 22.35 -23.15
N THR A 277 -9.19 21.73 -23.51
CA THR A 277 -10.49 22.00 -22.90
C THR A 277 -10.55 21.57 -21.43
N GLN A 278 -9.88 20.49 -21.05
CA GLN A 278 -9.82 20.03 -19.67
C GLN A 278 -8.90 20.92 -18.82
N GLU A 279 -7.73 21.31 -19.35
CA GLU A 279 -6.81 22.23 -18.66
C GLU A 279 -7.47 23.58 -18.39
N ASN A 280 -8.09 24.18 -19.42
CA ASN A 280 -8.78 25.46 -19.27
C ASN A 280 -9.91 25.40 -18.24
N GLU A 281 -10.64 24.27 -18.16
CA GLU A 281 -11.70 24.11 -17.16
C GLU A 281 -11.14 24.00 -15.73
N LEU A 282 -10.04 23.26 -15.54
CA LEU A 282 -9.36 23.20 -14.24
C LEU A 282 -8.85 24.57 -13.80
N ASP A 283 -8.26 25.34 -14.72
CA ASP A 283 -7.80 26.71 -14.46
C ASP A 283 -8.96 27.64 -14.07
N ASN A 284 -10.11 27.53 -14.74
CA ASN A 284 -11.31 28.28 -14.39
C ASN A 284 -11.81 27.93 -12.98
N ILE A 285 -11.86 26.65 -12.63
CA ILE A 285 -12.27 26.18 -11.29
C ILE A 285 -11.31 26.71 -10.22
N MET A 286 -10.00 26.63 -10.46
CA MET A 286 -8.97 27.13 -9.54
C MET A 286 -9.05 28.65 -9.38
N GLY A 287 -9.26 29.39 -10.47
CA GLY A 287 -9.44 30.84 -10.45
C GLY A 287 -10.66 31.27 -9.66
N ALA A 288 -11.81 30.61 -9.89
CA ALA A 288 -13.05 30.87 -9.15
C ALA A 288 -12.88 30.60 -7.65
N ALA A 289 -12.29 29.46 -7.28
CA ALA A 289 -12.02 29.11 -5.89
C ALA A 289 -11.09 30.11 -5.20
N ALA A 290 -10.05 30.58 -5.90
CA ALA A 290 -9.14 31.60 -5.37
C ALA A 290 -9.85 32.94 -5.11
N GLU A 291 -10.74 33.38 -6.00
CA GLU A 291 -11.53 34.60 -5.79
C GLU A 291 -12.50 34.48 -4.61
N GLU A 292 -13.13 33.33 -4.43
CA GLU A 292 -14.08 33.08 -3.34
C GLU A 292 -13.37 33.02 -1.98
N LEU A 293 -12.29 32.27 -1.87
CA LEU A 293 -11.58 32.00 -0.61
C LEU A 293 -10.67 33.15 -0.15
N VAL A 294 -10.17 33.99 -1.06
CA VAL A 294 -9.33 35.15 -0.69
C VAL A 294 -10.16 36.37 -0.31
N ARG A 295 -11.46 36.41 -0.69
CA ARG A 295 -12.37 37.51 -0.34
C ARG A 295 -13.12 37.31 1.00
N SER A 296 -13.01 36.13 1.62
CA SER A 296 -13.51 35.84 2.97
C SER A 296 -12.48 36.14 4.06
#